data_AF-A0A225WT13-F1
#
_entry.id   AF-A0A225WT13-F1
#
_cell.length_a   1.000
_cell.length_b   1.000
_cell.length_c   1.000
_cell.angle_alpha   90.00
_cell.angle_beta   90.00
_cell.angle_gamma   90.00
#
_symmetry.space_group_name_H-M   'P 1'
#
loop_
_entity.id
_entity.type
_entity.pdbx_description
1 polymer ?
#
loop_
_entity_poly.entity_id
_entity_poly.type
_entity_poly.pdbx_seq_one_letter_code
_entity_poly.pdbx_strand_id
1 'polypeptide(L)' 'MPVIDDILDVLGNAKLFSTMDIASVYPYDCVVVSNDFPTHLIRLKQVFERFRKVGFNLKMKKCKWSRDQVTFLGHEVTP' A
#
# COMPACT_ATOMS: atom_id res chain seq x y z
N MET A 1 -4.82 -3.44 -17.25
CA MET A 1 -3.76 -3.90 -16.33
C MET A 1 -2.73 -2.79 -16.33
N PRO A 2 -2.54 -2.02 -15.25
CA PRO A 2 -1.48 -1.00 -15.24
C PRO A 2 -0.14 -1.70 -15.44
N VAL A 3 0.71 -1.14 -16.29
CA VAL A 3 2.05 -1.68 -16.55
C VAL A 3 2.88 -1.46 -15.27
N ILE A 4 3.84 -2.34 -14.99
CA ILE A 4 4.68 -2.25 -13.78
C ILE A 4 5.35 -0.86 -13.70
N ASP A 5 5.73 -0.29 -14.85
CA ASP A 5 6.34 1.04 -14.93
C ASP A 5 5.38 2.17 -14.52
N ASP A 6 4.09 2.09 -14.87
CA ASP A 6 3.08 3.08 -14.42
C ASP A 6 2.95 3.07 -12.89
N ILE A 7 3.09 1.88 -12.28
CA ILE A 7 3.07 1.75 -10.83
C ILE A 7 4.35 2.35 -10.24
N LEU A 8 5.51 2.06 -10.81
CA LEU A 8 6.78 2.60 -10.33
C LEU A 8 6.84 4.14 -10.44
N ASP A 9 6.31 4.74 -11.51
CA ASP A 9 6.21 6.20 -11.66
C ASP A 9 5.29 6.85 -10.63
N VAL A 10 4.15 6.20 -10.33
CA VAL A 10 3.23 6.66 -9.27
C VAL A 10 3.85 6.49 -7.89
N LEU A 11 4.63 5.42 -7.67
CA LEU A 11 5.35 5.20 -6.42
C LEU A 11 6.48 6.24 -6.27
N GLY A 12 7.28 6.52 -7.30
CA GLY A 12 8.39 7.48 -7.22
C GLY A 12 7.97 8.93 -6.95
N ASN A 13 6.73 9.31 -7.30
CA ASN A 13 6.20 10.65 -6.98
C ASN A 13 5.55 10.76 -5.59
N ALA A 14 5.47 9.66 -4.84
CA ALA A 14 4.82 9.63 -3.54
C ALA A 14 5.80 9.86 -2.38
N LYS A 15 5.37 10.62 -1.37
CA LYS A 15 6.17 10.88 -0.16
C LYS A 15 5.93 9.89 0.97
N LEU A 16 4.74 9.28 0.98
CA LEU A 16 4.30 8.39 2.05
C LEU A 16 3.81 7.07 1.46
N PHE A 17 4.39 5.99 1.98
CA PHE A 17 4.10 4.62 1.58
C PHE A 17 3.57 3.83 2.78
N SER A 18 2.53 3.05 2.55
CA SER A 18 2.03 2.06 3.50
C SER A 18 1.83 0.72 2.78
N THR A 19 2.37 -0.36 3.34
CA THR A 19 2.17 -1.72 2.86
C THR A 19 1.28 -2.52 3.78
N MET A 20 0.43 -3.33 3.17
CA MET A 20 -0.53 -4.18 3.87
C MET A 20 -0.44 -5.60 3.29
N ASP A 21 -0.18 -6.58 4.14
CA ASP A 21 -0.20 -8.01 3.77
C ASP A 21 -1.61 -8.55 4.07
N ILE A 22 -2.32 -8.94 3.01
CA ILE A 22 -3.66 -9.52 3.11
C ILE A 22 -3.54 -11.03 3.38
N ALA A 23 -4.04 -11.47 4.53
CA ALA A 23 -4.19 -12.87 4.90
C ALA A 23 -5.37 -13.51 4.14
N SER A 24 -5.16 -13.85 2.87
CA SER A 24 -6.10 -14.63 2.07
C SER A 24 -5.43 -15.89 1.49
N VAL A 25 -6.22 -16.74 0.83
CA VAL A 25 -5.75 -17.93 0.10
C VAL A 25 -4.65 -17.57 -0.91
N TYR A 26 -4.71 -16.35 -1.44
CA TYR A 26 -3.65 -15.74 -2.23
C TYR A 26 -3.10 -14.53 -1.46
N PRO A 27 -1.84 -14.57 -0.99
CA PRO A 27 -1.22 -13.41 -0.39
C PRO A 27 -1.07 -12.32 -1.44
N TYR A 28 -1.68 -11.17 -1.18
CA TYR A 28 -1.55 -9.97 -1.99
C TYR A 28 -0.93 -8.88 -1.14
N ASP A 29 0.10 -8.23 -1.69
CA ASP A 29 0.68 -7.02 -1.12
C ASP A 29 -0.12 -5.82 -1.66
N CYS A 30 -0.77 -5.09 -0.74
CA CYS A 30 -1.42 -3.83 -1.08
C CYS A 30 -0.49 -2.68 -0.66
N VAL A 31 -0.18 -1.80 -1.61
CA VAL A 31 0.58 -0.57 -1.34
C VAL A 31 -0.36 0.61 -1.48
N VAL A 32 -0.42 1.43 -0.43
CA VAL A 32 -1.10 2.71 -0.42
C VAL A 32 -0.04 3.79 -0.46
N VAL A 33 -0.12 4.66 -1.46
CA VAL A 33 0.80 5.80 -1.61
C VAL A 33 0.08 7.12 -1.56
N SER A 34 0.74 8.16 -1.09
CA SER A 34 0.21 9.54 -1.04
C SER A 34 1.33 10.58 -0.93
N ASN A 35 1.01 11.82 -1.27
CA ASN A 35 1.95 12.94 -1.17
C ASN A 35 1.84 13.68 0.17
N ASP A 36 0.69 13.57 0.85
CA ASP A 36 0.40 14.26 2.11
C ASP A 36 -0.18 13.29 3.14
N PHE A 37 0.14 13.51 4.41
CA PHE A 37 -0.35 12.69 5.53
C PHE A 37 -1.89 12.66 5.67
N PRO A 38 -2.62 13.78 5.55
CA PRO A 38 -4.08 13.77 5.65
C PRO A 38 -4.74 12.95 4.53
N THR A 39 -4.26 13.12 3.31
CA THR A 39 -4.70 12.35 2.14
C THR A 39 -4.40 10.87 2.32
N HIS A 40 -3.24 10.54 2.89
CA HIS A 40 -2.83 9.18 3.19
C HIS A 40 -3.79 8.47 4.16
N LEU A 41 -4.18 9.15 5.24
CA LEU A 41 -5.15 8.62 6.21
C LEU A 41 -6.52 8.36 5.58
N ILE A 42 -7.00 9.27 4.72
CA ILE A 42 -8.27 9.10 4.00
C ILE A 42 -8.21 7.86 3.10
N ARG A 43 -7.12 7.69 2.33
CA ARG A 43 -6.92 6.53 1.46
C ARG A 43 -6.84 5.23 2.26
N LEU A 44 -6.07 5.22 3.36
CA LEU A 44 -6.00 4.08 4.27
C LEU A 44 -7.38 3.69 4.78
N LYS A 45 -8.17 4.66 5.26
CA LYS A 45 -9.54 4.41 5.73
C LYS A 45 -10.42 3.78 4.64
N GLN A 46 -10.35 4.30 3.41
CA GLN A 46 -11.10 3.73 2.28
C GLN A 46 -10.67 2.28 1.96
N VAL A 47 -9.38 1.97 2.03
CA VAL A 47 -8.85 0.63 1.80
C VAL A 47 -9.30 -0.32 2.91
N PHE A 48 -9.19 0.09 4.18
CA PHE A 48 -9.68 -0.70 5.31
C PHE A 48 -11.19 -0.97 5.24
N GLU A 49 -12.00 0.02 4.86
CA GLU A 49 -13.44 -0.17 4.67
C GLU A 49 -13.75 -1.18 3.56
N ARG A 50 -12.99 -1.15 2.45
CA ARG A 50 -13.13 -2.15 1.38
C ARG A 50 -12.74 -3.55 1.87
N PHE A 51 -11.65 -3.67 2.61
CA PHE A 51 -11.24 -4.96 3.18
C PHE A 51 -12.27 -5.50 4.17
N ARG A 52 -12.84 -4.63 5.01
CA ARG A 52 -13.92 -5.00 5.93
C ARG A 52 -15.16 -5.48 5.20
N LYS A 53 -15.55 -4.83 4.10
CA LYS A 53 -16.71 -5.24 3.27
C LYS A 53 -16.51 -6.60 2.62
N VAL A 54 -15.29 -6.93 2.19
CA VAL A 54 -14.99 -8.21 1.54
C VAL A 54 -14.66 -9.31 2.57
N GLY A 55 -14.47 -8.96 3.85
CA GLY A 55 -14.11 -9.90 4.91
C GLY A 55 -12.63 -10.32 4.88
N PHE A 56 -11.75 -9.50 4.30
CA PHE A 56 -10.32 -9.77 4.28
C PHE A 56 -9.69 -9.53 5.66
N ASN A 57 -8.89 -10.50 6.11
CA ASN A 57 -8.05 -10.35 7.29
C ASN A 57 -6.69 -9.81 6.89
N LEU A 58 -6.17 -8.84 7.64
CA LEU A 58 -4.83 -8.30 7.42
C LEU A 58 -3.85 -8.92 8.41
N LYS A 59 -2.65 -9.25 7.94
CA LYS A 59 -1.53 -9.60 8.83
C LYS A 59 -0.89 -8.33 9.35
N MET A 60 -1.51 -7.71 10.36
CA MET A 60 -1.02 -6.46 10.96
C MET A 60 0.47 -6.52 11.36
N LYS A 61 0.99 -7.70 11.73
CA LYS A 61 2.42 -7.91 12.06
C LYS A 61 3.38 -7.65 10.89
N LYS A 62 2.91 -7.72 9.65
CA LYS A 62 3.70 -7.51 8.44
C LYS A 62 3.39 -6.18 7.74
N CYS A 63 2.31 -5.51 8.13
CA CYS A 63 1.98 -4.20 7.58
C CYS A 63 3.00 -3.15 8.04
N LYS A 64 3.48 -2.33 7.12
CA LYS A 64 4.34 -1.17 7.42
C LYS A 64 3.56 0.09 7.05
N TRP A 65 3.49 1.07 7.95
CA TRP A 65 2.67 2.26 7.74
C TRP A 65 3.52 3.52 7.72
N SER A 66 3.12 4.50 6.89
CA SER A 66 3.67 5.84 6.85
C SER A 66 5.20 5.87 6.79
N ARG A 67 5.77 5.00 5.94
CA ARG A 67 7.20 4.94 5.66
C ARG A 67 7.52 5.91 4.51
N ASP A 68 8.70 6.47 4.57
CA ASP A 68 9.37 7.19 3.49
C ASP A 68 9.93 6.27 2.41
N GLN A 69 10.11 4.98 2.69
CA GLN A 69 10.60 3.99 1.73
C GLN A 69 9.83 2.67 1.83
N VAL A 70 9.66 1.99 0.69
CA VAL A 70 8.96 0.71 0.63
C VAL A 70 9.63 -0.27 -0.31
N THR A 71 9.71 -1.54 0.10
CA THR A 71 10.08 -2.63 -0.80
C THR A 71 8.81 -3.19 -1.44
N PHE A 72 8.67 -3.06 -2.76
CA PHE A 72 7.55 -3.61 -3.54
C PHE A 72 8.10 -4.54 -4.61
N LEU A 73 7.66 -5.81 -4.61
CA LEU A 73 8.11 -6.85 -5.56
C LEU A 73 9.64 -7.02 -5.66
N GLY A 74 10.36 -6.76 -4.58
CA GLY A 74 11.84 -6.83 -4.54
C GLY A 74 12.56 -5.56 -4.99
N HIS A 75 11.83 -4.52 -5.40
CA HIS A 75 12.38 -3.20 -5.69
C HIS A 75 12.17 -2.27 -4.50
N GLU A 76 13.23 -1.58 -4.08
CA GLU A 76 13.15 -0.54 -3.06
C GLU A 76 12.75 0.77 -3.74
N VAL A 77 11.62 1.33 -3.32
CA VAL A 77 11.08 2.57 -3.86
C VAL A 77 11.20 3.66 -2.81
N THR A 78 11.84 4.75 -3.22
CA THR A 78 12.05 5.97 -2.44
C THR A 78 11.45 7.15 -3.23
N PRO A 79 10.99 8.22 -2.56
CA PRO A 79 10.62 9.47 -3.19
C PRO A 79 11.81 10.13 -3.91
#